data_AF-A0AA86U3H8-F1
#
_entry.id   AF-A0AA86U3H8-F1
#
_cell.length_a   1.000
_cell.length_b   1.000
_cell.length_c   1.000
_cell.angle_alpha   90.00
_cell.angle_beta   90.00
_cell.angle_gamma   90.00
#
_symmetry.space_group_name_H-M   'P 1'
#
loop_
_entity.id
_entity.type
_entity.pdbx_description
1 polymer ?
#
loop_
_entity_poly.entity_id
_entity_poly.type
_entity_poly.pdbx_seq_one_letter_code
_entity_poly.pdbx_strand_id
1 'polypeptide(L)'
;MNSQLYQIDLLLQICDIQAQITKIKQEMALRQTRTDLQTQKNSKRSRWSQQDDQQLVTQVKLLGIHNYQQIAQKIPNKTASQVYFRLRYLKGVFLQEKVVYQNKTDLQWFGELGVSK
;
A
#
# COMPACT_ATOMS: atom_id res chain seq x y z
N MET A 1 25.97 -8.66 63.16
CA MET A 1 26.31 -9.64 62.11
C MET A 1 25.39 -9.61 60.87
N ASN A 2 24.32 -8.81 60.84
CA ASN A 2 23.30 -8.97 59.78
C ASN A 2 23.35 -7.94 58.62
N SER A 3 24.14 -6.86 58.68
CA SER A 3 24.13 -5.84 57.60
C SER A 3 24.71 -6.34 56.27
N GLN A 4 25.70 -7.25 56.30
CA GLN A 4 26.36 -7.76 55.10
C GLN A 4 25.47 -8.73 54.29
N LEU A 5 24.65 -9.54 54.97
CA LEU A 5 23.71 -10.46 54.32
C LEU A 5 22.58 -9.71 53.59
N TYR A 6 22.02 -8.67 54.21
CA TYR A 6 21.02 -7.81 53.55
C TYR A 6 21.59 -7.07 52.33
N GLN A 7 22.86 -6.66 52.39
CA GLN A 7 23.53 -6.01 51.26
C GLN A 7 23.68 -6.96 50.06
N ILE A 8 23.99 -8.24 50.32
CA ILE A 8 24.15 -9.27 49.30
C ILE A 8 22.81 -9.64 48.65
N ASP A 9 21.75 -9.83 49.45
CA ASP A 9 20.41 -10.12 48.93
C ASP A 9 19.85 -8.97 48.09
N LEU A 10 20.10 -7.72 48.49
CA LEU A 10 19.71 -6.53 47.72
C LEU A 10 20.46 -6.45 46.38
N LEU A 11 21.75 -6.77 46.37
CA LEU A 11 22.55 -6.80 45.14
C LEU A 11 22.09 -7.90 44.18
N LEU A 12 21.68 -9.06 44.69
CA LEU A 12 21.11 -10.14 43.88
C LEU A 12 19.79 -9.70 43.21
N GLN A 13 18.90 -9.03 43.95
CA GLN A 13 17.66 -8.48 43.38
C GLN A 13 17.90 -7.41 42.31
N ILE A 14 18.91 -6.54 42.50
CA ILE A 14 19.26 -5.50 41.51
C ILE A 14 19.74 -6.13 40.20
N CYS A 15 20.56 -7.19 40.28
CA CYS A 15 21.04 -7.91 39.09
C CYS A 15 19.88 -8.57 38.31
N ASP A 16 18.91 -9.17 39.01
CA ASP A 16 17.74 -9.78 38.37
C ASP A 16 16.88 -8.74 37.64
N ILE A 17 16.68 -7.57 38.26
CA ILE A 17 15.95 -6.45 37.64
C ILE A 17 16.70 -5.94 36.39
N GLN A 18 18.03 -5.80 36.47
CA GLN A 18 18.85 -5.41 35.32
C GLN A 18 18.77 -6.43 34.17
N ALA A 19 18.74 -7.73 34.48
CA ALA A 19 18.56 -8.79 33.49
C ALA A 19 17.18 -8.71 32.80
N GLN A 20 16.11 -8.47 33.56
CA GLN A 20 14.76 -8.28 33.01
C GLN A 20 14.67 -7.05 32.09
N ILE A 21 15.27 -5.92 32.48
CA ILE A 21 15.35 -4.70 31.65
C ILE A 21 16.05 -5.00 30.32
N THR A 22 17.13 -5.78 30.36
CA THR A 22 17.92 -6.10 29.16
C THR A 22 17.13 -7.00 28.20
N LYS A 23 16.40 -7.99 28.74
CA LYS A 23 15.50 -8.84 27.96
C LYS A 23 14.38 -8.05 27.28
N ILE A 24 13.76 -7.11 28.00
CA ILE A 24 12.71 -6.23 27.44
C ILE A 24 13.28 -5.38 26.30
N LYS A 25 14.48 -4.81 26.45
CA LYS A 25 15.15 -4.04 25.39
C LYS A 25 15.41 -4.87 24.14
N GLN A 26 15.84 -6.13 24.29
CA GLN A 26 16.05 -7.05 23.17
C GLN A 26 14.73 -7.41 22.48
N GLU A 27 13.67 -7.70 23.23
CA GLU A 27 12.34 -7.98 22.67
C GLU A 27 11.76 -6.79 21.90
N MET A 28 11.96 -5.56 22.40
CA MET A 28 11.56 -4.34 21.68
C MET A 28 12.30 -4.20 20.33
N ALA A 29 13.60 -4.47 20.30
CA ALA A 29 14.39 -4.42 19.07
C ALA A 29 13.94 -5.48 18.03
N LEU A 30 13.58 -6.69 18.49
CA LEU A 30 13.03 -7.76 17.65
C LEU A 30 11.62 -7.42 17.12
N ARG A 31 10.80 -6.74 17.92
CA ARG A 31 9.45 -6.30 17.50
C ARG A 31 9.54 -5.26 16.37
N GLN A 32 10.48 -4.33 16.45
CA GLN A 32 10.71 -3.30 15.43
C GLN A 32 11.11 -3.92 14.06
N THR A 33 12.06 -4.86 14.07
CA THR A 33 12.52 -5.54 12.84
C THR A 33 11.42 -6.39 12.20
N ARG A 34 10.53 -7.00 12.99
CA ARG A 34 9.39 -7.77 12.48
C ARG A 34 8.35 -6.88 11.80
N THR A 35 8.10 -5.67 12.33
CA THR A 35 7.20 -4.70 11.71
C THR A 35 7.76 -4.11 10.41
N ASP A 36 9.07 -3.91 10.31
CA ASP A 36 9.70 -3.34 9.10
C ASP A 36 9.64 -4.30 7.90
N LEU A 37 9.87 -5.59 8.14
CA LEU A 37 9.71 -6.64 7.13
C LEU A 37 8.26 -6.78 6.66
N GLN A 38 7.29 -6.62 7.57
CA GLN A 38 5.87 -6.67 7.25
C GLN A 38 5.44 -5.45 6.42
N THR A 39 6.02 -4.28 6.69
CA THR A 39 5.80 -3.03 5.93
C THR A 39 6.35 -3.15 4.50
N GLN A 40 7.54 -3.71 4.32
CA GLN A 40 8.11 -4.00 2.99
C GLN A 40 7.28 -5.01 2.18
N LYS A 41 6.63 -5.98 2.83
CA LYS A 41 5.77 -6.94 2.13
C LYS A 41 4.46 -6.29 1.65
N ASN A 42 3.94 -5.32 2.40
CA ASN A 42 2.71 -4.59 2.02
C ASN A 42 2.94 -3.48 0.98
N SER A 43 4.15 -2.95 0.83
CA SER A 43 4.49 -1.97 -0.21
C SER A 43 4.56 -2.57 -1.63
N LYS A 44 4.57 -3.90 -1.76
CA LYS A 44 4.43 -4.62 -3.05
C LYS A 44 2.98 -4.66 -3.58
N ARG A 45 1.99 -4.17 -2.83
CA ARG A 45 0.65 -3.91 -3.39
C ARG A 45 0.75 -2.67 -4.27
N SER A 46 0.95 -2.91 -5.56
CA SER A 46 1.02 -1.96 -6.69
C SER A 46 0.39 -0.60 -6.36
N ARG A 47 1.19 0.28 -5.75
CA ARG A 47 0.78 1.63 -5.39
C ARG A 47 0.89 2.45 -6.67
N TRP A 48 -0.24 2.91 -7.19
CA TRP A 48 -0.27 3.81 -8.33
C TRP A 48 0.63 5.01 -8.04
N SER A 49 1.68 5.17 -8.84
CA SER A 49 2.57 6.32 -8.79
C SER A 49 1.99 7.47 -9.62
N GLN A 50 2.45 8.70 -9.39
CA GLN A 50 2.07 9.83 -10.25
C GLN A 50 2.52 9.63 -11.70
N GLN A 51 3.66 8.95 -11.91
CA GLN A 51 4.13 8.57 -13.24
C GLN A 51 3.20 7.54 -13.90
N ASP A 52 2.70 6.57 -13.13
CA ASP A 52 1.72 5.57 -13.62
C ASP A 52 0.43 6.27 -14.06
N ASP A 53 -0.01 7.29 -13.33
CA ASP A 53 -1.21 8.07 -13.67
C ASP A 53 -1.00 8.90 -14.94
N GLN A 54 0.16 9.53 -15.09
CA GLN A 54 0.51 10.28 -16.31
C GLN A 54 0.56 9.36 -17.53
N GLN A 55 1.17 8.18 -17.39
CA GLN A 55 1.17 7.17 -18.45
C GLN A 55 -0.24 6.69 -18.77
N LEU A 56 -1.05 6.39 -17.75
CA LEU A 56 -2.45 5.99 -17.92
C LEU A 56 -3.24 7.04 -18.72
N VAL A 57 -3.13 8.32 -18.36
CA VAL A 57 -3.82 9.40 -19.07
C VAL A 57 -3.32 9.53 -20.51
N THR A 58 -2.00 9.45 -20.72
CA THR A 58 -1.41 9.53 -22.08
C THR A 58 -1.91 8.39 -22.96
N GLN A 59 -1.92 7.16 -22.44
CA GLN A 59 -2.40 6.00 -23.19
C GLN A 59 -3.91 6.06 -23.44
N VAL A 60 -4.71 6.57 -22.49
CA VAL A 60 -6.15 6.80 -22.70
C VAL A 60 -6.41 7.87 -23.76
N LYS A 61 -5.58 8.93 -23.82
CA LYS A 61 -5.66 9.94 -24.89
C LYS A 61 -5.29 9.38 -26.27
N LEU A 62 -4.35 8.44 -26.34
CA LEU A 62 -3.88 7.84 -27.60
C LEU A 62 -4.77 6.70 -28.10
N LEU A 63 -5.17 5.79 -27.22
CA LEU A 63 -5.90 4.57 -27.56
C LEU A 63 -7.42 4.71 -27.37
N GLY A 64 -7.88 5.70 -26.62
CA GLY A 64 -9.28 5.86 -26.24
C GLY A 64 -9.64 5.15 -24.94
N ILE A 65 -10.78 5.53 -24.35
CA ILE A 65 -11.15 5.14 -22.99
C ILE A 65 -11.48 3.66 -22.83
N HIS A 66 -11.98 2.98 -23.86
CA HIS A 66 -12.42 1.58 -23.77
C HIS A 66 -11.30 0.54 -23.89
N ASN A 67 -10.10 0.96 -24.27
CA ASN A 67 -9.00 0.05 -24.59
C ASN A 67 -8.14 -0.31 -23.37
N TYR A 68 -8.79 -0.57 -22.21
CA TYR A 68 -8.11 -0.84 -20.93
C TYR A 68 -7.14 -2.02 -21.00
N GLN A 69 -7.45 -3.05 -21.80
CA GLN A 69 -6.57 -4.20 -21.99
C GLN A 69 -5.26 -3.82 -22.69
N GLN A 70 -5.34 -3.00 -23.74
CA GLN A 70 -4.15 -2.51 -24.45
C GLN A 70 -3.36 -1.51 -23.59
N ILE A 71 -4.07 -0.65 -22.84
CA ILE A 71 -3.45 0.28 -21.90
C ILE A 71 -2.69 -0.48 -20.80
N ALA A 72 -3.27 -1.55 -20.25
CA ALA A 72 -2.62 -2.37 -19.23
C ALA A 72 -1.34 -3.03 -19.72
N GLN A 73 -1.26 -3.42 -21.00
CA GLN A 73 -0.03 -3.95 -21.58
C GLN A 73 1.10 -2.91 -21.64
N LYS A 74 0.76 -1.61 -21.63
CA LYS A 74 1.74 -0.51 -21.63
C LYS A 74 2.19 -0.11 -20.23
N ILE A 75 1.46 -0.48 -19.18
CA ILE A 75 1.79 -0.15 -17.79
C ILE A 75 2.28 -1.41 -17.08
N PRO A 76 3.57 -1.50 -16.72
CA PRO A 76 4.14 -2.71 -16.14
C PRO A 76 3.46 -3.04 -14.80
N ASN A 77 3.22 -4.34 -14.57
CA ASN A 77 2.63 -4.87 -13.33
C ASN A 77 1.24 -4.30 -12.99
N LYS A 78 0.47 -3.86 -13.99
CA LYS A 78 -0.92 -3.44 -13.85
C LYS A 78 -1.84 -4.29 -14.72
N THR A 79 -2.98 -4.67 -14.18
CA THR A 79 -4.02 -5.41 -14.92
C THR A 79 -5.07 -4.44 -15.48
N ALA A 80 -5.80 -4.88 -16.51
CA ALA A 80 -6.88 -4.09 -17.11
C ALA A 80 -7.93 -3.63 -16.08
N SER A 81 -8.27 -4.49 -15.11
CA SER A 81 -9.18 -4.13 -14.02
C SER A 81 -8.61 -3.01 -13.13
N GLN A 82 -7.32 -3.07 -12.80
CA GLN A 82 -6.66 -2.02 -12.01
C GLN A 82 -6.65 -0.68 -12.76
N VAL A 83 -6.35 -0.72 -14.07
CA VAL A 83 -6.39 0.43 -14.98
C VAL A 83 -7.78 1.05 -15.01
N TYR A 84 -8.83 0.23 -15.15
CA TYR A 84 -10.22 0.68 -15.14
C TYR A 84 -10.61 1.37 -13.82
N PHE A 85 -10.34 0.73 -12.67
CA PHE A 85 -10.64 1.31 -11.37
C PHE A 85 -9.86 2.60 -11.11
N ARG A 86 -8.58 2.64 -11.51
CA ARG A 86 -7.77 3.84 -11.38
C ARG A 86 -8.30 4.96 -12.26
N LEU A 87 -8.63 4.66 -13.51
CA LEU A 87 -9.17 5.65 -14.41
C LEU A 87 -10.47 6.22 -13.85
N ARG A 88 -11.38 5.38 -13.33
CA ARG A 88 -12.61 5.82 -12.65
C ARG A 88 -12.33 6.81 -11.51
N TYR A 89 -11.27 6.62 -10.75
CA TYR A 89 -10.85 7.55 -9.70
C TYR A 89 -10.30 8.86 -10.28
N LEU A 90 -9.46 8.78 -11.32
CA LEU A 90 -8.86 9.94 -11.99
C LEU A 90 -9.88 10.79 -12.78
N LYS A 91 -11.04 10.23 -13.13
CA LYS A 91 -12.14 10.96 -13.79
C LYS A 91 -12.54 12.23 -13.03
N GLY A 92 -12.46 12.25 -11.70
CA GLY A 92 -12.77 13.45 -10.91
C GLY A 92 -11.72 14.56 -10.98
N VAL A 93 -10.47 14.24 -11.33
CA VAL A 93 -9.32 15.15 -11.20
C VAL A 93 -8.91 15.77 -12.55
N PHE A 94 -9.16 15.09 -13.67
CA PHE A 94 -8.60 15.47 -14.98
C PHE A 94 -9.64 15.65 -16.11
N LEU A 95 -10.96 15.58 -15.83
CA LEU A 95 -12.02 15.71 -16.85
C LEU A 95 -12.53 17.15 -17.07
N GLN A 96 -11.64 18.10 -17.30
CA GLN A 96 -12.04 19.39 -17.88
C GLN A 96 -11.86 19.45 -19.41
N GLU A 97 -11.12 18.51 -20.02
CA GLU A 97 -10.96 18.46 -21.47
C GLU A 97 -12.03 17.55 -22.10
N LYS A 98 -12.96 18.14 -22.85
CA LYS A 98 -14.07 17.50 -23.61
C LYS A 98 -13.61 16.52 -24.72
N VAL A 99 -12.35 16.08 -24.71
CA VAL A 99 -11.69 15.38 -25.83
C VAL A 99 -11.71 13.86 -25.69
N VAL A 100 -11.93 13.33 -24.47
CA VAL A 100 -11.74 11.89 -24.18
C VAL A 100 -13.01 11.03 -24.38
N TYR A 101 -14.20 11.62 -24.29
CA TYR A 101 -15.47 10.91 -24.47
C TYR A 101 -16.10 11.30 -25.81
N GLN A 102 -15.62 10.70 -26.89
CA GLN A 102 -16.08 11.05 -28.23
C GLN A 102 -17.41 10.38 -28.62
N ASN A 103 -17.90 9.38 -27.87
CA ASN A 103 -19.13 8.67 -28.21
C ASN A 103 -20.14 8.60 -27.05
N LYS A 104 -21.42 8.85 -27.38
CA LYS A 104 -22.59 8.80 -26.47
C LYS A 104 -22.75 7.44 -25.76
N THR A 105 -22.10 6.39 -26.26
CA THR A 105 -22.03 5.03 -25.72
C THR A 105 -21.08 4.87 -24.52
N ASP A 106 -20.16 5.81 -24.28
CA ASP A 106 -19.21 5.75 -23.15
C ASP A 106 -19.92 5.94 -21.79
N LEU A 107 -21.11 6.53 -21.81
CA LEU A 107 -22.00 6.68 -20.66
C LEU A 107 -22.92 5.46 -20.45
N GLN A 108 -23.05 4.61 -21.47
CA GLN A 108 -23.97 3.46 -21.47
C GLN A 108 -23.36 2.23 -20.75
N TRP A 109 -22.03 2.17 -20.65
CA TRP A 109 -21.28 1.09 -20.01
C TRP A 109 -21.42 1.00 -18.48
N PHE A 110 -21.88 2.06 -17.81
CA PHE A 110 -21.98 2.07 -16.34
C PHE A 110 -23.19 1.30 -15.79
N GLY A 111 -24.13 0.87 -16.64
CA GLY A 111 -25.38 0.22 -16.22
C GLY A 111 -25.40 -1.32 -16.28
N GLU A 112 -24.44 -1.98 -16.93
CA GLU A 112 -24.56 -3.42 -17.27
C GLU A 112 -23.63 -4.37 -16.52
N LEU A 113 -22.76 -3.90 -15.61
CA LEU A 113 -22.14 -4.79 -14.63
C LEU A 113 -23.08 -5.02 -13.45
N GLY A 114 -24.27 -5.52 -13.79
CA GLY A 114 -25.10 -6.28 -12.88
C GLY A 114 -24.28 -7.46 -12.39
N VAL A 115 -23.92 -7.39 -11.10
CA VAL A 115 -23.56 -8.54 -10.29
C VAL A 115 -24.64 -9.60 -10.53
N SER A 116 -24.34 -10.59 -11.36
CA SER A 116 -25.16 -11.80 -11.41
C SER A 116 -24.78 -12.64 -10.19
N LYS A 117 -25.82 -12.99 -9.43
CA LYS A 117 -25.79 -13.81 -8.21
C LYS A 117 -25.02 -15.11 -8.39
#